data_AF-A0A1H4GUA2-F1
#
_entry.id   AF-A0A1H4GUA2-F1
#
_cell.length_a   1.000
_cell.length_b   1.000
_cell.length_c   1.000
_cell.angle_alpha   90.00
_cell.angle_beta   90.00
_cell.angle_gamma   90.00
#
_symmetry.space_group_name_H-M   'P 1'
#
loop_
_entity.id
_entity.type
_entity.pdbx_description
1 polymer ?
#
loop_
_entity_poly.entity_id
_entity_poly.type
_entity_poly.pdbx_seq_one_letter_code
_entity_poly.pdbx_strand_id
1 'polypeptide(L)'
;MKSDFKHTPATYRNGFIFPFVLLLSILFLAATTTSIHLYQNHQYTTELHYDNIVMETLFQSGLAKFHKEMSHKEELPKSGEVTYLFPKGDTYIQYTWIAERTYDLQIVITTNKGVTNKFGRKYTFG
;
A
#
# COMPACT_ATOMS: atom_id res chain seq x y z
N MET A 1 -56.48 72.18 -2.02
CA MET A 1 -55.18 71.85 -2.65
C MET A 1 -54.43 70.90 -1.71
N LYS A 2 -54.59 69.58 -1.88
CA LYS A 2 -53.87 68.55 -1.12
C LYS A 2 -52.91 67.87 -2.08
N SER A 3 -51.62 68.16 -1.94
CA SER A 3 -50.56 67.50 -2.72
C SER A 3 -50.23 66.18 -2.04
N ASP A 4 -50.69 65.08 -2.64
CA ASP A 4 -50.36 63.71 -2.23
C ASP A 4 -48.88 63.43 -2.52
N PHE A 5 -48.05 63.42 -1.48
CA PHE A 5 -46.63 63.08 -1.59
C PHE A 5 -46.49 61.56 -1.61
N LYS A 6 -46.37 60.98 -2.81
CA LYS A 6 -46.04 59.56 -2.97
C LYS A 6 -44.65 59.29 -2.41
N HIS A 7 -44.58 58.68 -1.24
CA HIS A 7 -43.37 58.01 -0.77
C HIS A 7 -43.10 56.78 -1.63
N THR A 8 -42.15 56.87 -2.56
CA THR A 8 -41.50 55.69 -3.14
C THR A 8 -40.40 55.23 -2.18
N PRO A 9 -40.51 54.04 -1.55
CA PRO A 9 -39.41 53.53 -0.74
C PRO A 9 -38.23 53.17 -1.66
N ALA A 10 -37.05 53.66 -1.32
CA ALA A 10 -35.80 53.26 -1.97
C ALA A 10 -35.60 51.75 -1.76
N THR A 11 -35.61 51.00 -2.85
CA THR A 11 -35.37 49.55 -2.83
C THR A 11 -33.89 49.31 -2.53
N TYR A 12 -33.56 49.02 -1.26
CA TYR A 12 -32.24 48.53 -0.87
C TYR A 12 -32.01 47.14 -1.48
N ARG A 13 -31.32 47.08 -2.62
CA ARG A 13 -31.18 45.87 -3.45
C ARG A 13 -29.77 45.24 -3.39
N ASN A 14 -29.07 45.35 -2.25
CA ASN A 14 -27.70 44.86 -2.08
C ASN A 14 -27.54 43.76 -1.00
N GLY A 15 -28.62 43.04 -0.65
CA GLY A 15 -28.65 42.15 0.52
C GLY A 15 -28.40 40.65 0.28
N PHE A 16 -28.00 40.21 -0.92
CA PHE A 16 -28.00 38.76 -1.24
C PHE A 16 -26.71 38.21 -1.87
N ILE A 17 -25.58 38.91 -1.78
CA ILE A 17 -24.28 38.45 -2.35
C ILE A 17 -23.52 37.56 -1.36
N PHE A 18 -23.60 37.88 -0.07
CA PHE A 18 -22.89 37.17 1.01
C PHE A 18 -23.09 35.65 1.02
N PRO A 19 -24.33 35.08 0.94
CA PRO A 19 -24.50 33.63 0.96
C PRO A 19 -23.86 32.93 -0.25
N PHE A 20 -23.82 33.57 -1.42
CA PHE A 20 -23.16 33.01 -2.59
C PHE A 20 -21.64 33.02 -2.46
N VAL A 21 -21.06 34.11 -1.94
CA VAL A 21 -19.62 34.18 -1.67
C VAL A 21 -19.21 33.15 -0.62
N LEU A 22 -20.04 32.95 0.40
CA LEU A 22 -19.79 31.95 1.45
C LEU A 22 -19.89 30.53 0.88
N LEU A 23 -20.92 30.23 0.08
CA LEU A 23 -21.04 28.95 -0.63
C LEU A 23 -19.80 28.68 -1.51
N LEU A 24 -19.40 29.68 -2.30
CA LEU A 24 -18.23 29.59 -3.18
C LEU A 24 -16.96 29.34 -2.36
N SER A 25 -16.79 30.06 -1.25
CA SER A 25 -15.64 29.91 -0.35
C SER A 25 -15.60 28.52 0.29
N ILE A 26 -16.75 27.97 0.69
CA ILE A 26 -16.86 26.60 1.20
C ILE A 26 -16.49 25.59 0.10
N LEU A 27 -16.97 25.78 -1.12
CA LEU A 27 -16.62 24.89 -2.24
C LEU A 27 -15.12 24.92 -2.54
N PHE A 28 -14.49 26.09 -2.54
CA PHE A 28 -13.04 26.21 -2.70
C PHE A 28 -12.28 25.56 -1.55
N LEU A 29 -12.72 25.77 -0.31
CA LEU A 29 -12.11 25.15 0.86
C LEU A 29 -12.25 23.63 0.83
N ALA A 30 -13.42 23.11 0.46
CA ALA A 30 -13.67 21.68 0.32
C ALA A 30 -12.83 21.07 -0.80
N ALA A 31 -12.74 21.73 -1.96
CA ALA A 31 -11.96 21.24 -3.10
C ALA A 31 -10.46 21.20 -2.79
N THR A 32 -9.92 22.25 -2.17
CA THR A 32 -8.50 22.31 -1.77
C THR A 32 -8.19 21.29 -0.69
N THR A 33 -9.02 21.19 0.35
CA THR A 33 -8.87 20.20 1.43
C THR A 33 -8.92 18.77 0.89
N THR A 34 -9.89 18.47 0.03
CA THR A 34 -10.01 17.14 -0.61
C THR A 34 -8.78 16.83 -1.47
N SER A 35 -8.26 17.81 -2.22
CA SER A 35 -7.07 17.63 -3.04
C SER A 35 -5.83 17.31 -2.20
N ILE A 36 -5.66 18.02 -1.07
CA ILE A 36 -4.57 17.77 -0.13
C ILE A 36 -4.69 16.36 0.47
N HIS A 37 -5.87 15.98 0.95
CA HIS A 37 -6.09 14.64 1.51
C HIS A 37 -5.88 13.54 0.47
N LEU A 38 -6.37 13.74 -0.76
CA LEU A 38 -6.18 12.78 -1.84
C LEU A 38 -4.70 12.61 -2.17
N TYR A 39 -3.95 13.70 -2.23
CA TYR A 39 -2.51 13.66 -2.48
C TYR A 39 -1.75 12.92 -1.37
N GLN A 40 -2.03 13.25 -0.10
CA GLN A 40 -1.41 12.58 1.05
C GLN A 40 -1.76 11.09 1.08
N ASN A 41 -3.03 10.76 0.86
CA ASN A 41 -3.47 9.37 0.82
C ASN A 41 -2.83 8.59 -0.34
N HIS A 42 -2.68 9.22 -1.51
CA HIS A 42 -2.03 8.60 -2.66
C HIS A 42 -0.54 8.32 -2.39
N GLN A 43 0.16 9.24 -1.73
CA GLN A 43 1.56 9.02 -1.32
C GLN A 43 1.68 7.84 -0.34
N TYR A 44 0.86 7.82 0.72
CA TYR A 44 0.84 6.73 1.68
C TYR A 44 0.50 5.37 1.03
N THR A 45 -0.52 5.35 0.18
CA THR A 45 -0.95 4.13 -0.51
C THR A 45 0.13 3.62 -1.47
N THR A 46 0.80 4.52 -2.18
CA THR A 46 1.92 4.19 -3.09
C THR A 46 3.09 3.59 -2.33
N GLU A 47 3.46 4.14 -1.18
CA GLU A 47 4.53 3.58 -0.36
C GLU A 47 4.18 2.18 0.14
N LEU A 48 2.95 1.97 0.59
CA LEU A 48 2.48 0.66 1.03
C LEU A 48 2.45 -0.36 -0.13
N HIS A 49 2.06 0.05 -1.33
CA HIS A 49 2.17 -0.79 -2.53
C HIS A 49 3.62 -1.13 -2.87
N TYR A 50 4.53 -0.16 -2.77
CA TYR A 50 5.96 -0.39 -3.00
C TYR A 50 6.52 -1.43 -2.03
N ASP A 51 6.22 -1.31 -0.74
CA ASP A 51 6.69 -2.26 0.27
C ASP A 51 6.14 -3.67 0.05
N ASN A 52 4.88 -3.79 -0.38
CA ASN A 52 4.28 -5.07 -0.77
C ASN A 52 4.99 -5.70 -1.98
N ILE A 53 5.27 -4.90 -3.02
CA ILE A 53 6.00 -5.37 -4.20
C ILE A 53 7.39 -5.86 -3.82
N VAL A 54 8.09 -5.13 -2.94
CA VAL A 54 9.42 -5.54 -2.45
C VAL A 54 9.33 -6.88 -1.72
N MET A 55 8.33 -7.06 -0.85
CA MET A 55 8.14 -8.29 -0.10
C MET A 55 7.84 -9.48 -1.01
N GLU A 56 6.94 -9.30 -1.97
CA GLU A 56 6.61 -10.35 -2.95
C GLU A 56 7.83 -10.71 -3.81
N THR A 57 8.60 -9.70 -4.22
CA THR A 57 9.83 -9.91 -5.01
C THR A 57 10.87 -10.71 -4.21
N LEU A 58 11.08 -10.37 -2.94
CA LEU A 58 11.99 -11.12 -2.06
C LEU A 58 11.53 -12.58 -1.89
N PHE A 59 10.22 -12.78 -1.70
CA PHE A 59 9.63 -14.11 -1.60
C PHE A 59 9.85 -14.93 -2.88
N GLN A 60 9.49 -14.39 -4.04
CA GLN A 60 9.64 -15.07 -5.33
C GLN A 60 11.12 -15.34 -5.65
N SER A 61 12.00 -14.38 -5.36
CA SER A 61 13.45 -14.53 -5.58
C SER A 61 14.07 -15.59 -4.66
N GLY A 62 13.69 -15.60 -3.38
CA GLY A 62 14.11 -16.61 -2.41
C GLY A 62 13.66 -18.01 -2.80
N LEU A 63 12.40 -18.16 -3.21
CA LEU A 63 11.87 -19.43 -3.72
C LEU A 63 12.56 -19.87 -5.03
N ALA A 64 12.79 -18.95 -5.97
CA ALA A 64 13.45 -19.28 -7.23
C ALA A 64 14.89 -19.77 -6.99
N LYS A 65 15.62 -19.12 -6.07
CA LYS A 65 16.98 -19.53 -5.70
C LYS A 65 16.98 -20.87 -4.95
N PHE A 66 16.04 -21.07 -4.03
CA PHE A 66 15.83 -22.35 -3.35
C PHE A 66 15.52 -23.48 -4.31
N HIS A 67 14.58 -23.28 -5.24
CA HIS A 67 14.25 -24.27 -6.25
C HIS A 67 15.47 -24.60 -7.11
N LYS A 68 16.20 -23.58 -7.58
CA LYS A 68 17.41 -23.80 -8.38
C LYS A 68 18.45 -24.63 -7.63
N GLU A 69 18.74 -24.30 -6.38
CA GLU A 69 19.73 -25.02 -5.57
C GLU A 69 19.31 -26.46 -5.26
N MET A 70 18.04 -26.69 -4.97
CA MET A 70 17.52 -28.03 -4.68
C MET A 70 17.41 -28.89 -5.95
N SER A 71 17.03 -28.32 -7.09
CA SER A 71 16.96 -29.04 -8.37
C SER A 71 18.33 -29.48 -8.91
N HIS A 72 19.44 -28.85 -8.45
CA HIS A 72 20.80 -29.24 -8.84
C HIS A 72 21.45 -30.25 -7.87
N LYS A 73 20.80 -30.61 -6.76
CA LYS A 73 21.33 -31.60 -5.82
C LYS A 73 20.83 -32.99 -6.18
N GLU A 74 21.76 -33.92 -6.43
CA GLU A 74 21.44 -35.34 -6.69
C GLU A 74 20.75 -36.00 -5.49
N GLU A 75 21.13 -35.60 -4.26
CA GLU A 75 20.45 -35.99 -3.03
C GLU A 75 19.89 -34.76 -2.33
N LEU A 76 18.56 -34.68 -2.26
CA LEU A 76 17.89 -33.60 -1.56
C LEU A 76 18.00 -33.82 -0.04
N PRO A 77 18.59 -32.86 0.72
CA PRO A 77 18.67 -32.98 2.17
C PRO A 77 17.26 -33.07 2.79
N LYS A 78 17.11 -33.93 3.81
CA LYS A 78 15.82 -34.15 4.51
C LYS A 78 15.35 -32.92 5.29
N SER A 79 16.28 -32.08 5.74
CA SER A 79 15.96 -30.81 6.37
C SER A 79 17.18 -29.89 6.30
N GLY A 80 16.95 -28.61 6.50
CA GLY A 80 18.02 -27.63 6.58
C GLY A 80 17.51 -26.21 6.60
N GLU A 81 18.45 -25.29 6.63
CA GLU A 81 18.21 -23.87 6.59
C GLU A 81 19.09 -23.23 5.51
N VAL A 82 18.53 -22.27 4.79
CA VAL A 82 19.28 -21.47 3.82
C VAL A 82 18.96 -20.00 4.04
N THR A 83 19.98 -19.16 3.95
CA THR A 83 19.83 -17.71 4.02
C THR A 83 20.27 -17.10 2.71
N TYR A 84 19.40 -16.31 2.11
CA TYR A 84 19.67 -15.57 0.89
C TYR A 84 19.70 -14.07 1.19
N LEU A 85 20.84 -13.46 0.88
CA LEU A 85 21.02 -12.02 0.97
C LEU A 85 20.58 -11.38 -0.34
N PHE A 86 19.65 -10.43 -0.28
CA PHE A 86 19.23 -9.64 -1.43
C PHE A 86 19.42 -8.15 -1.16
N PRO A 87 19.53 -7.30 -2.20
CA PRO A 87 19.75 -5.86 -2.02
C PRO A 87 18.64 -5.13 -1.25
N LYS A 88 17.44 -5.72 -1.19
CA LYS A 88 16.26 -5.13 -0.55
C LYS A 88 15.92 -5.77 0.82
N GLY A 89 16.70 -6.75 1.26
CA GLY A 89 16.47 -7.50 2.48
C GLY A 89 16.92 -8.95 2.37
N ASP A 90 16.81 -9.68 3.46
CA ASP A 90 17.26 -11.05 3.57
C ASP A 90 16.07 -12.01 3.61
N THR A 91 16.26 -13.19 3.04
CA THR A 91 15.27 -14.26 3.05
C THR A 91 15.88 -15.51 3.66
N TYR A 92 15.35 -15.90 4.80
CA TYR A 92 15.69 -17.14 5.49
C TYR A 92 14.63 -18.19 5.16
N ILE A 93 15.04 -19.38 4.74
CA ILE A 93 14.14 -20.49 4.42
C ILE A 93 14.58 -21.70 5.22
N GLN A 94 13.73 -22.14 6.13
CA GLN A 94 13.86 -23.43 6.80
C GLN A 94 12.98 -24.44 6.08
N TYR A 95 13.54 -25.57 5.69
CA TYR A 95 12.81 -26.61 4.98
C TYR A 95 12.89 -27.94 5.72
N THR A 96 11.76 -28.65 5.76
CA THR A 96 11.65 -29.98 6.37
C THR A 96 10.92 -30.92 5.42
N TRP A 97 11.53 -32.06 5.11
CA TRP A 97 10.93 -33.09 4.26
C TRP A 97 9.79 -33.79 5.00
N ILE A 98 8.65 -33.94 4.33
CA ILE A 98 7.45 -34.57 4.91
C ILE A 98 7.22 -35.95 4.28
N ALA A 99 7.00 -36.02 2.96
CA ALA A 99 6.74 -37.25 2.20
C ALA A 99 6.78 -36.97 0.69
N GLU A 100 7.03 -37.99 -0.15
CA GLU A 100 6.83 -37.93 -1.63
C GLU A 100 7.38 -36.66 -2.31
N ARG A 101 8.64 -36.30 -2.04
CA ARG A 101 9.30 -35.06 -2.54
C ARG A 101 8.61 -33.75 -2.15
N THR A 102 7.79 -33.77 -1.10
CA THR A 102 7.15 -32.58 -0.52
C THR A 102 7.90 -32.10 0.71
N TYR A 103 8.22 -30.81 0.71
CA TYR A 103 8.86 -30.08 1.78
C TYR A 103 7.89 -29.09 2.42
N ASP A 104 7.93 -28.98 3.74
CA ASP A 104 7.39 -27.83 4.45
C ASP A 104 8.44 -26.72 4.45
N LEU A 105 8.11 -25.56 3.87
CA LEU A 105 8.97 -24.39 3.83
C LEU A 105 8.45 -23.35 4.81
N GLN A 106 9.26 -23.02 5.80
CA GLN A 106 9.08 -21.84 6.64
C GLN A 106 10.01 -20.74 6.14
N ILE A 107 9.43 -19.75 5.49
CA ILE A 107 10.13 -18.64 4.85
C ILE A 107 9.98 -17.42 5.74
N VAL A 108 11.10 -16.87 6.19
CA VAL A 108 11.17 -15.64 6.98
C VAL A 108 11.86 -14.59 6.12
N ILE A 109 11.14 -13.52 5.80
CA ILE A 109 11.69 -12.40 5.02
C ILE A 109 11.88 -11.23 5.96
N THR A 110 13.10 -10.72 6.01
CA THR A 110 13.45 -9.51 6.77
C THR A 110 13.85 -8.44 5.77
N THR A 111 13.00 -7.43 5.62
CA THR A 111 13.31 -6.27 4.77
C THR A 111 14.38 -5.38 5.42
N ASN A 112 15.06 -4.56 4.62
CA ASN A 112 16.00 -3.55 5.13
C ASN A 112 15.38 -2.52 6.10
N LYS A 113 14.04 -2.37 6.07
CA LYS A 113 13.26 -1.56 7.01
C LYS A 113 13.02 -2.27 8.37
N GLY A 114 13.51 -3.49 8.54
CA GLY A 114 13.32 -4.30 9.76
C GLY A 114 11.97 -5.05 9.84
N VAL A 115 11.11 -4.90 8.83
CA VAL A 115 9.85 -5.65 8.76
C VAL A 115 10.15 -7.13 8.51
N THR A 116 9.69 -7.98 9.42
CA THR A 116 9.87 -9.44 9.34
C THR A 116 8.53 -10.13 9.15
N ASN A 117 8.37 -10.89 8.08
CA ASN A 117 7.19 -11.71 7.84
C ASN A 117 7.55 -13.19 7.70
N LYS A 118 6.73 -14.05 8.31
CA LYS A 118 6.88 -15.51 8.28
C LYS A 118 5.77 -16.11 7.43
N PHE A 119 6.14 -16.95 6.47
CA PHE A 119 5.24 -17.66 5.57
C PHE A 119 5.50 -19.15 5.68
N GLY A 120 4.43 -19.93 5.86
CA GLY A 120 4.47 -21.39 5.75
C GLY A 120 3.91 -21.84 4.40
N ARG A 121 4.65 -22.65 3.64
CA ARG A 121 4.13 -23.28 2.42
C ARG A 121 4.65 -24.71 2.26
N LYS A 122 3.75 -25.59 1.85
CA LYS A 122 4.12 -26.89 1.31
C LYS A 122 4.63 -26.71 -0.13
N TYR A 123 5.76 -27.34 -0.44
CA TYR A 123 6.42 -27.26 -1.73
C TYR A 123 6.77 -28.66 -2.22
N THR A 124 6.25 -29.04 -3.38
CA THR A 124 6.48 -30.36 -3.98
C THR A 124 7.36 -30.21 -5.21
N PHE A 125 8.46 -30.96 -5.27
CA PHE A 125 9.31 -31.02 -6.46
C PHE A 125 8.69 -31.97 -7.49
N GLY A 126 8.33 -31.45 -8.66
CA GLY A 126 7.89 -32.20 -9.84
C GLY A 126 9.05 -32.76 -10.66
#